data_AF-A0AA48HI42-F1
#
_entry.id   AF-A0AA48HI42-F1
#
_cell.length_a   1.000
_cell.length_b   1.000
_cell.length_c   1.000
_cell.angle_alpha   90.00
_cell.angle_beta   90.00
_cell.angle_gamma   90.00
#
_symmetry.space_group_name_H-M   'P 1'
#
loop_
_entity.id
_entity.type
_entity.pdbx_description
1 polymer ?
#
loop_
_entity_poly.entity_id
_entity_poly.type
_entity_poly.pdbx_seq_one_letter_code
_entity_poly.pdbx_strand_id
1 'polypeptide(L)'
;MANVPLHTRWLLVVPEAAEDSLGDWLTERGATATYREADGARTFYAYFPPGLTPPDPAGLAAFPGVALAREERFEDEDWLARSREGFGSLEVGRGFHIQPLWARGEAPGGRTPVVVNPGLAFGTGGHETTRLCMALLEDLRDEGRLQDPVLDIGAGTGILSLAAWLCGARRITALDNDPDCGPAMEEFIELNQGVLGGARPYAHFVGLLDDPRADGPWCTVLANILLETIQMLLPRMADITAPGGRLVASGILAERQDEALISLVAYGFRPLRVVQEGAWIAILAERTA
;
A
#
# COMPACT_ATOMS: atom_id res chain seq x y z
N MET A 1 26.64 22.17 -21.18
CA MET A 1 26.09 21.82 -19.85
C MET A 1 24.73 22.49 -19.78
N ALA A 2 23.65 21.72 -19.81
CA ALA A 2 22.31 22.29 -19.72
C ALA A 2 22.11 22.82 -18.28
N ASN A 3 21.53 24.00 -18.14
CA ASN A 3 21.24 24.60 -16.84
C ASN A 3 20.12 23.79 -16.19
N VAL A 4 20.43 22.97 -15.18
CA VAL A 4 19.42 22.14 -14.49
C VAL A 4 18.47 23.07 -13.74
N PRO A 5 17.14 22.93 -13.90
CA PRO A 5 16.18 23.74 -13.15
C PRO A 5 16.31 23.45 -11.64
N LEU A 6 16.55 24.50 -10.85
CA LEU A 6 16.68 24.41 -9.39
C LEU A 6 15.41 24.93 -8.71
N HIS A 7 14.90 24.17 -7.75
CA HIS A 7 13.93 24.65 -6.77
C HIS A 7 14.63 25.52 -5.72
N THR A 8 13.88 26.43 -5.11
CA THR A 8 14.33 27.19 -3.95
C THR A 8 13.39 26.96 -2.78
N ARG A 9 13.95 26.65 -1.61
CA ARG A 9 13.19 26.52 -0.36
C ARG A 9 13.70 27.50 0.66
N TRP A 10 12.78 28.20 1.29
CA TRP A 10 13.06 29.07 2.42
C TRP A 10 12.70 28.37 3.72
N LEU A 11 13.63 28.47 4.66
CA LEU A 11 13.47 28.09 6.04
C LEU A 11 13.26 29.35 6.85
N LEU A 12 12.07 29.53 7.41
CA LEU A 12 11.68 30.75 8.11
C LEU A 12 11.45 30.45 9.59
N VAL A 13 11.90 31.35 10.44
CA VAL A 13 11.46 31.41 11.84
C VAL A 13 10.19 32.22 11.86
N VAL A 14 9.05 31.60 12.20
CA VAL A 14 7.73 32.26 12.11
C VAL A 14 6.98 32.14 13.45
N PRO A 15 6.49 33.25 14.03
CA PRO A 15 5.53 33.21 15.12
C PRO A 15 4.17 32.73 14.64
N GLU A 16 3.47 31.93 15.45
CA GLU A 16 2.17 31.35 15.10
C GLU A 16 1.15 32.39 14.60
N ALA A 17 1.11 33.56 15.24
CA ALA A 17 0.20 34.66 14.86
C ALA A 17 0.47 35.28 13.48
N ALA A 18 1.62 35.00 12.85
CA ALA A 18 1.99 35.52 11.55
C ALA A 18 1.88 34.47 10.42
N GLU A 19 1.68 33.19 10.75
CA GLU A 19 1.76 32.06 9.79
C GLU A 19 0.77 32.23 8.62
N ASP A 20 -0.52 32.44 8.91
CA ASP A 20 -1.55 32.55 7.87
C ASP A 20 -1.26 33.71 6.91
N SER A 21 -1.03 34.91 7.47
CA SER A 21 -0.77 36.11 6.67
C SER A 21 0.54 36.03 5.87
N LEU A 22 1.55 35.34 6.40
CA LEU A 22 2.82 35.11 5.71
C LEU A 22 2.64 34.07 4.59
N GLY A 23 1.87 33.01 4.85
CA GLY A 23 1.54 31.97 3.87
C GLY A 23 0.84 32.55 2.64
N ASP A 24 -0.16 33.41 2.86
CA ASP A 24 -0.86 34.12 1.79
C ASP A 24 0.11 34.98 0.97
N TRP A 25 0.93 35.79 1.65
CA TRP A 25 1.89 36.68 1.00
C TRP A 25 2.94 35.94 0.17
N LEU A 26 3.42 34.79 0.65
CA LEU A 26 4.36 33.92 -0.05
C LEU A 26 3.71 33.25 -1.26
N THR A 27 2.46 32.79 -1.12
CA THR A 27 1.70 32.15 -2.19
C THR A 27 1.44 33.11 -3.35
N GLU A 28 1.03 34.36 -3.05
CA GLU A 28 0.89 35.43 -4.05
C GLU A 28 2.20 35.71 -4.82
N ARG A 29 3.35 35.39 -4.22
CA ARG A 29 4.70 35.61 -4.76
C ARG A 29 5.33 34.35 -5.32
N GLY A 30 4.52 33.32 -5.57
CA GLY A 30 4.93 32.14 -6.30
C GLY A 30 5.40 30.97 -5.44
N ALA A 31 5.17 31.01 -4.12
CA ALA A 31 5.31 29.81 -3.32
C ALA A 31 4.21 28.80 -3.67
N THR A 32 4.58 27.56 -3.98
CA THR A 32 3.63 26.48 -4.34
C THR A 32 3.20 25.65 -3.13
N ALA A 33 3.98 25.70 -2.05
CA ALA A 33 3.64 25.06 -0.79
C ALA A 33 4.25 25.83 0.38
N THR A 34 3.51 25.89 1.48
CA THR A 34 4.01 26.32 2.79
C THR A 34 3.56 25.34 3.87
N TYR A 35 4.44 25.00 4.81
CA TYR A 35 4.08 24.11 5.93
C TYR A 35 5.03 24.26 7.13
N ARG A 36 4.60 23.75 8.29
CA ARG A 36 5.36 23.72 9.55
C ARG A 36 5.64 22.28 9.98
N GLU A 37 6.82 22.02 10.53
CA GLU A 37 7.12 20.72 11.16
C GLU A 37 6.39 20.56 12.50
N ALA A 38 5.95 19.34 12.81
CA ALA A 38 5.14 19.04 13.99
C ALA A 38 5.92 19.18 15.32
N ASP A 39 7.24 18.97 15.31
CA ASP A 39 8.04 18.87 16.52
C ASP A 39 9.11 19.98 16.60
N GLY A 40 8.86 20.96 17.47
CA GLY A 40 9.94 21.58 18.25
C GLY A 40 10.96 22.47 17.54
N ALA A 41 10.52 23.48 16.81
CA ALA A 41 11.06 24.86 16.76
C ALA A 41 10.41 25.54 15.56
N ARG A 42 9.84 26.74 15.76
CA ARG A 42 9.33 27.83 14.86
C ARG A 42 9.66 27.78 13.35
N THR A 43 9.75 26.63 12.71
CA THR A 43 10.38 26.42 11.42
C THR A 43 9.29 26.21 10.39
N PHE A 44 9.13 27.22 9.57
CA PHE A 44 8.14 27.31 8.52
C PHE A 44 8.84 27.23 7.18
N TYR A 45 8.40 26.33 6.32
CA TYR A 45 8.97 26.11 5.01
C TYR A 45 8.14 26.81 3.95
N ALA A 46 8.80 27.42 2.97
CA ALA A 46 8.16 27.93 1.76
C ALA A 46 8.90 27.44 0.52
N TYR A 47 8.17 26.88 -0.44
CA TYR A 47 8.72 26.24 -1.64
C TYR A 47 8.44 27.06 -2.89
N PHE A 48 9.49 27.34 -3.67
CA PHE A 48 9.42 28.05 -4.94
C PHE A 48 9.90 27.12 -6.07
N PRO A 49 9.08 26.88 -7.11
CA PRO A 49 9.41 25.98 -8.20
C PRO A 49 10.49 26.59 -9.13
N PRO A 50 11.11 25.79 -10.01
CA PRO A 50 12.16 26.27 -10.87
C PRO A 50 11.67 27.36 -11.83
N GLY A 51 12.49 28.40 -12.02
CA GLY A 51 12.16 29.55 -12.86
C GLY A 51 11.36 30.65 -12.15
N LEU A 52 10.87 30.42 -10.92
CA LEU A 52 10.36 31.47 -10.05
C LEU A 52 11.44 31.88 -9.07
N THR A 53 11.80 33.16 -9.09
CA THR A 53 12.72 33.74 -8.10
C THR A 53 11.91 34.05 -6.84
N PRO A 54 12.32 33.58 -5.64
CA PRO A 54 11.68 34.00 -4.40
C PRO A 54 11.61 35.53 -4.30
N PRO A 55 10.62 36.08 -3.59
CA PRO A 55 10.54 37.52 -3.38
C PRO A 55 11.75 38.04 -2.62
N ASP A 56 11.96 39.36 -2.63
CA ASP A 56 13.02 39.97 -1.82
C ASP A 56 12.78 39.68 -0.31
N PRO A 57 13.74 39.04 0.40
CA PRO A 57 13.61 38.79 1.84
C PRO A 57 13.36 40.05 2.69
N ALA A 58 13.71 41.24 2.20
CA ALA A 58 13.37 42.50 2.88
C ALA A 58 11.85 42.67 3.09
N GLY A 59 11.02 42.05 2.25
CA GLY A 59 9.56 42.03 2.39
C GLY A 59 9.07 41.33 3.66
N LEU A 60 9.88 40.44 4.25
CA LEU A 60 9.55 39.76 5.51
C LEU A 60 9.44 40.73 6.70
N ALA A 61 10.02 41.93 6.61
CA ALA A 61 9.91 42.96 7.64
C ALA A 61 8.46 43.44 7.88
N ALA A 62 7.54 43.17 6.93
CA ALA A 62 6.11 43.40 7.11
C ALA A 62 5.46 42.47 8.15
N PHE A 63 6.15 41.40 8.55
CA PHE A 63 5.66 40.39 9.49
C PHE A 63 6.52 40.38 10.76
N PRO A 64 6.07 41.02 11.85
CA PRO A 64 6.85 41.11 13.09
C PRO A 64 7.25 39.73 13.63
N GLY A 65 8.55 39.55 13.87
CA GLY A 65 9.10 38.31 14.42
C GLY A 65 9.37 37.20 13.40
N VAL A 66 9.08 37.43 12.12
CA VAL A 66 9.48 36.53 11.02
C VAL A 66 10.93 36.81 10.61
N ALA A 67 11.70 35.75 10.43
CA ALA A 67 13.07 35.84 9.92
C ALA A 67 13.39 34.70 8.95
N LEU A 68 14.06 35.00 7.84
CA LEU A 68 14.65 33.97 6.98
C LEU A 68 15.86 33.37 7.68
N ALA A 69 15.76 32.10 8.07
CA ALA A 69 16.84 31.35 8.69
C ALA A 69 17.83 30.84 7.63
N ARG A 70 17.31 30.30 6.52
CA ARG A 70 18.12 29.72 5.45
C ARG A 70 17.39 29.73 4.11
N GLU A 71 18.14 29.96 3.03
CA GLU A 71 17.70 29.63 1.66
C GLU A 71 18.48 28.40 1.19
N GLU A 72 17.78 27.44 0.62
CA GLU A 72 18.35 26.23 0.03
C GLU A 72 17.92 26.11 -1.43
N ARG A 73 18.88 25.76 -2.29
CA ARG A 73 18.60 25.44 -3.70
C ARG A 73 18.93 23.98 -3.94
N PHE A 74 18.00 23.27 -4.53
CA PHE A 74 18.14 21.85 -4.85
C PHE A 74 17.61 21.61 -6.25
N GLU A 75 18.15 20.62 -6.94
CA GLU A 75 17.70 20.24 -8.28
C GLU A 75 16.24 19.78 -8.23
N ASP A 76 15.53 19.92 -9.35
CA ASP A 76 14.27 19.21 -9.58
C ASP A 76 14.59 17.71 -9.66
N GLU A 77 14.87 17.12 -8.50
CA GLU A 77 15.03 15.70 -8.36
C GLU A 77 13.67 15.10 -8.68
N ASP A 78 13.62 14.34 -9.77
CA ASP A 78 12.49 13.49 -10.09
C ASP A 78 12.42 12.42 -8.98
N TRP A 79 11.75 12.75 -7.88
CA TRP A 79 11.56 11.87 -6.73
C TRP A 79 10.86 10.57 -7.16
N LEU A 80 10.07 10.61 -8.23
CA LEU A 80 9.53 9.42 -8.89
C LEU A 80 10.66 8.61 -9.55
N ALA A 81 11.59 9.22 -10.29
CA ALA A 81 12.76 8.52 -10.84
C ALA A 81 13.74 7.99 -9.77
N ARG A 82 14.03 8.74 -8.71
CA ARG A 82 14.86 8.26 -7.59
C ARG A 82 14.16 7.14 -6.81
N SER A 83 12.83 7.20 -6.67
CA SER A 83 12.03 6.09 -6.12
C SER A 83 12.09 4.86 -7.04
N ARG A 84 12.06 5.05 -8.37
CA ARG A 84 12.23 3.98 -9.37
C ARG A 84 13.58 3.26 -9.27
N GLU A 85 14.65 3.99 -8.94
CA GLU A 85 15.99 3.41 -8.74
C GLU A 85 16.09 2.48 -7.52
N GLY A 86 15.23 2.69 -6.50
CA GLY A 86 15.16 1.82 -5.32
C GLY A 86 14.25 0.59 -5.47
N PHE A 87 13.32 0.62 -6.43
CA PHE A 87 12.41 -0.49 -6.70
C PHE A 87 13.01 -1.47 -7.72
N GLY A 88 13.77 -2.44 -7.20
CA GLY A 88 14.22 -3.61 -7.96
C GLY A 88 13.15 -4.69 -8.08
N SER A 89 13.38 -5.66 -8.96
CA SER A 89 12.57 -6.88 -8.98
C SER A 89 12.79 -7.70 -7.70
N LEU A 90 11.75 -8.39 -7.25
CA LEU A 90 11.75 -9.12 -5.98
C LEU A 90 11.28 -10.55 -6.20
N GLU A 91 12.02 -11.47 -5.61
CA GLU A 91 11.66 -12.87 -5.51
C GLU A 91 10.70 -13.06 -4.33
N VAL A 92 9.46 -13.49 -4.60
CA VAL A 92 8.41 -13.65 -3.58
C VAL A 92 7.95 -15.10 -3.53
N GLY A 93 8.02 -15.68 -2.35
CA GLY A 93 7.74 -17.11 -2.16
C GLY A 93 8.65 -17.98 -3.04
N ARG A 94 8.11 -19.11 -3.49
CA ARG A 94 8.80 -20.09 -4.35
C ARG A 94 8.58 -19.81 -5.84
N GLY A 95 7.41 -19.29 -6.19
CA GLY A 95 6.92 -19.25 -7.56
C GLY A 95 6.76 -17.87 -8.19
N PHE A 96 6.91 -16.77 -7.45
CA PHE A 96 6.65 -15.43 -7.99
C PHE A 96 7.92 -14.59 -8.13
N HIS A 97 7.93 -13.77 -9.18
CA HIS A 97 8.93 -12.74 -9.43
C HIS A 97 8.22 -11.41 -9.71
N ILE A 98 8.21 -10.53 -8.71
CA ILE A 98 7.56 -9.23 -8.80
C ILE A 98 8.49 -8.28 -9.54
N GLN A 99 8.00 -7.66 -10.60
CA GLN A 99 8.75 -6.73 -11.44
C GLN A 99 8.03 -5.38 -11.50
N PRO A 100 8.71 -4.25 -11.28
CA PRO A 100 8.11 -2.97 -11.63
C PRO A 100 7.94 -2.86 -13.14
N LEU A 101 6.96 -2.06 -13.59
CA LEU A 101 6.59 -1.90 -15.00
C LEU A 101 7.78 -1.59 -15.93
N TRP A 102 8.73 -0.79 -15.46
CA TRP A 102 9.94 -0.42 -16.21
C TRP A 102 11.02 -1.50 -16.28
N ALA A 103 10.94 -2.55 -15.46
CA ALA A 103 11.87 -3.68 -15.44
C ALA A 103 11.20 -5.00 -15.86
N ARG A 104 10.07 -4.92 -16.58
CA ARG A 104 9.36 -6.10 -17.08
C ARG A 104 10.28 -6.96 -17.98
N GLY A 105 10.24 -8.27 -17.78
CA GLY A 105 11.06 -9.20 -18.54
C GLY A 105 10.85 -10.65 -18.13
N GLU A 106 11.69 -11.54 -18.64
CA GLU A 106 11.64 -12.95 -18.24
C GLU A 106 11.95 -13.09 -16.74
N ALA A 107 11.17 -13.94 -16.06
CA ALA A 107 11.41 -14.25 -14.67
C ALA A 107 12.45 -15.37 -14.53
N PRO A 108 13.41 -15.25 -13.60
CA PRO A 108 14.43 -16.26 -13.39
C PRO A 108 13.84 -17.54 -12.80
N GLY A 109 14.50 -18.67 -13.05
CA GLY A 109 14.24 -19.93 -12.34
C GLY A 109 12.85 -20.53 -12.54
N GLY A 110 12.15 -20.21 -13.63
CA GLY A 110 10.80 -20.73 -13.90
C GLY A 110 9.70 -20.12 -13.03
N ARG A 111 9.98 -19.00 -12.35
CA ARG A 111 8.98 -18.24 -11.61
C ARG A 111 8.02 -17.53 -12.55
N THR A 112 6.83 -17.22 -12.04
CA THR A 112 5.82 -16.44 -12.75
C THR A 112 6.14 -14.94 -12.58
N PRO A 113 6.36 -14.19 -13.67
CA PRO A 113 6.53 -12.74 -13.59
C PRO A 113 5.19 -12.11 -13.22
N VAL A 114 5.19 -11.23 -12.22
CA VAL A 114 4.05 -10.39 -11.85
C VAL A 114 4.48 -8.94 -11.95
N VAL A 115 3.85 -8.20 -12.86
CA VAL A 115 4.21 -6.81 -13.15
C VAL A 115 3.36 -5.88 -12.30
N VAL A 116 4.00 -4.95 -11.59
CA VAL A 116 3.36 -3.94 -10.73
C VAL A 116 3.70 -2.54 -11.21
N ASN A 117 2.77 -1.60 -11.03
CA ASN A 117 3.02 -0.17 -11.18
C ASN A 117 3.08 0.50 -9.80
N PRO A 118 4.28 0.84 -9.28
CA PRO A 118 4.43 1.50 -7.98
C PRO A 118 3.91 2.93 -8.06
N GLY A 119 2.69 3.18 -7.57
CA GLY A 119 2.13 4.54 -7.50
C GLY A 119 0.60 4.66 -7.42
N LEU A 120 -0.16 3.59 -7.67
CA LEU A 120 -1.62 3.69 -7.77
C LEU A 120 -2.39 3.22 -6.52
N ALA A 121 -1.91 2.17 -5.86
CA ALA A 121 -2.54 1.63 -4.66
C ALA A 121 -1.53 0.80 -3.85
N PHE A 122 -1.87 0.53 -2.59
CA PHE A 122 -1.09 -0.38 -1.74
C PHE A 122 -1.12 -1.81 -2.31
N GLY A 123 -0.07 -2.60 -2.05
CA GLY A 123 0.02 -4.00 -2.53
C GLY A 123 0.91 -4.20 -3.76
N THR A 124 2.06 -3.55 -3.81
CA THR A 124 3.05 -3.77 -4.90
C THR A 124 3.86 -5.06 -4.75
N GLY A 125 3.59 -5.90 -3.74
CA GLY A 125 4.37 -7.12 -3.45
C GLY A 125 5.69 -6.88 -2.70
N GLY A 126 6.11 -5.62 -2.58
CA GLY A 126 7.36 -5.23 -1.96
C GLY A 126 7.37 -5.22 -0.42
N HIS A 127 6.21 -5.37 0.22
CA HIS A 127 6.10 -5.40 1.68
C HIS A 127 6.10 -6.84 2.20
N GLU A 128 6.71 -7.07 3.37
CA GLU A 128 6.83 -8.36 4.06
C GLU A 128 5.46 -9.05 4.18
N THR A 129 4.42 -8.29 4.52
CA THR A 129 3.08 -8.82 4.75
C THR A 129 2.48 -9.44 3.48
N THR A 130 2.69 -8.82 2.31
CA THR A 130 2.26 -9.36 1.03
C THR A 130 3.05 -10.62 0.68
N ARG A 131 4.37 -10.63 0.91
CA ARG A 131 5.21 -11.81 0.67
C ARG A 131 4.79 -13.00 1.50
N LEU A 132 4.53 -12.79 2.79
CA LEU A 132 4.05 -13.82 3.70
C LEU A 132 2.70 -14.39 3.26
N CYS A 133 1.74 -13.55 2.85
CA CYS A 133 0.45 -14.00 2.32
C CYS A 133 0.61 -14.82 1.04
N MET A 134 1.44 -14.37 0.10
CA MET A 134 1.69 -15.09 -1.16
C MET A 134 2.34 -16.46 -0.90
N ALA A 135 3.29 -16.54 0.03
CA ALA A 135 3.89 -17.82 0.43
C ALA A 135 2.86 -18.77 1.05
N LEU A 136 1.94 -18.27 1.89
CA LEU A 136 0.85 -19.08 2.44
C LEU A 136 -0.14 -19.56 1.38
N LEU A 137 -0.39 -18.77 0.33
CA LEU A 137 -1.21 -19.20 -0.82
C LEU A 137 -0.54 -20.34 -1.60
N GLU A 138 0.78 -20.28 -1.79
CA GLU A 138 1.54 -21.38 -2.40
C GLU A 138 1.49 -22.65 -1.54
N ASP A 139 1.65 -22.52 -0.22
CA ASP A 139 1.52 -23.64 0.71
C ASP A 139 0.12 -24.26 0.64
N LEU A 140 -0.94 -23.45 0.62
CA LEU A 140 -2.32 -23.92 0.49
C LEU A 140 -2.56 -24.64 -0.85
N ARG A 141 -1.98 -24.15 -1.96
CA ARG A 141 -2.02 -24.85 -3.25
C ARG A 141 -1.32 -26.21 -3.17
N ASP A 142 -0.09 -26.22 -2.68
CA ASP A 142 0.76 -27.42 -2.65
C ASP A 142 0.16 -28.49 -1.71
N GLU A 143 -0.54 -28.07 -0.66
CA GLU A 143 -1.31 -28.94 0.24
C GLU A 143 -2.68 -29.37 -0.32
N GLY A 144 -3.13 -28.81 -1.45
CA GLY A 144 -4.47 -29.05 -2.01
C GLY A 144 -5.61 -28.48 -1.15
N ARG A 145 -5.35 -27.40 -0.42
CA ARG A 145 -6.24 -26.78 0.57
C ARG A 145 -6.69 -25.37 0.23
N LEU A 146 -6.18 -24.78 -0.85
CA LEU A 146 -6.74 -23.56 -1.43
C LEU A 146 -8.08 -23.91 -2.11
N GLN A 147 -9.19 -23.38 -1.59
CA GLN A 147 -10.52 -23.72 -2.05
C GLN A 147 -11.31 -22.47 -2.47
N ASP A 148 -12.08 -22.62 -3.54
CA ASP A 148 -13.03 -21.63 -4.03
C ASP A 148 -14.37 -21.71 -3.27
N PRO A 149 -15.11 -20.58 -3.13
CA PRO A 149 -14.73 -19.25 -3.61
C PRO A 149 -13.79 -18.52 -2.65
N VAL A 150 -12.99 -17.61 -3.19
CA VAL A 150 -12.02 -16.78 -2.47
C VAL A 150 -12.52 -15.34 -2.38
N LEU A 151 -12.44 -14.74 -1.18
CA LEU A 151 -12.65 -13.30 -0.97
C LEU A 151 -11.35 -12.63 -0.53
N ASP A 152 -10.96 -11.54 -1.19
CA ASP A 152 -9.81 -10.71 -0.83
C ASP A 152 -10.29 -9.37 -0.28
N ILE A 153 -10.07 -9.13 1.01
CA ILE A 153 -10.57 -7.97 1.76
C ILE A 153 -9.43 -6.95 1.94
N GLY A 154 -9.66 -5.72 1.49
CA GLY A 154 -8.61 -4.71 1.44
C GLY A 154 -7.58 -5.06 0.35
N ALA A 155 -8.10 -5.34 -0.84
CA ALA A 155 -7.33 -5.94 -1.92
C ALA A 155 -6.22 -5.01 -2.47
N GLY A 156 -6.33 -3.69 -2.29
CA GLY A 156 -5.40 -2.72 -2.86
C GLY A 156 -5.29 -2.88 -4.38
N THR A 157 -4.09 -3.18 -4.87
CA THR A 157 -3.83 -3.52 -6.29
C THR A 157 -4.48 -4.84 -6.76
N GLY A 158 -4.94 -5.71 -5.86
CA GLY A 158 -5.43 -7.06 -6.18
C GLY A 158 -4.33 -8.11 -6.31
N ILE A 159 -3.13 -7.86 -5.78
CA ILE A 159 -1.99 -8.79 -5.89
C ILE A 159 -2.26 -10.15 -5.25
N LEU A 160 -2.95 -10.21 -4.11
CA LEU A 160 -3.29 -11.48 -3.46
C LEU A 160 -4.36 -12.24 -4.23
N SER A 161 -5.34 -11.52 -4.80
CA SER A 161 -6.31 -12.08 -5.75
C SER A 161 -5.64 -12.70 -6.98
N LEU A 162 -4.68 -12.00 -7.61
CA LEU A 162 -3.91 -12.57 -8.71
C LEU A 162 -3.07 -13.77 -8.26
N ALA A 163 -2.43 -13.69 -7.09
CA ALA A 163 -1.64 -14.78 -6.55
C ALA A 163 -2.50 -16.03 -6.30
N ALA A 164 -3.71 -15.86 -5.75
CA ALA A 164 -4.67 -16.95 -5.55
C ALA A 164 -5.09 -17.58 -6.89
N TRP A 165 -5.35 -16.76 -7.91
CA TRP A 165 -5.65 -17.24 -9.27
C TRP A 165 -4.49 -18.08 -9.85
N LEU A 166 -3.26 -17.57 -9.76
CA LEU A 166 -2.06 -18.27 -10.21
C LEU A 166 -1.77 -19.52 -9.38
N CYS A 167 -2.27 -19.56 -8.13
CA CYS A 167 -2.23 -20.75 -7.28
C CYS A 167 -3.36 -21.76 -7.55
N GLY A 168 -4.27 -21.48 -8.49
CA GLY A 168 -5.27 -22.44 -8.96
C GLY A 168 -6.71 -22.11 -8.58
N ALA A 169 -6.97 -21.08 -7.76
CA ALA A 169 -8.33 -20.61 -7.49
C ALA A 169 -8.97 -20.02 -8.75
N ARG A 170 -10.29 -20.15 -8.90
CA ARG A 170 -11.02 -19.75 -10.12
C ARG A 170 -12.22 -18.87 -9.85
N ARG A 171 -12.68 -18.77 -8.61
CA ARG A 171 -13.81 -17.92 -8.20
C ARG A 171 -13.34 -16.97 -7.12
N ILE A 172 -12.78 -15.85 -7.55
CA ILE A 172 -12.17 -14.86 -6.67
C ILE A 172 -12.95 -13.55 -6.79
N THR A 173 -13.28 -12.96 -5.65
CA THR A 173 -13.81 -11.60 -5.55
C THR A 173 -12.87 -10.77 -4.67
N ALA A 174 -12.51 -9.59 -5.15
CA ALA A 174 -11.70 -8.61 -4.45
C ALA A 174 -12.55 -7.42 -4.03
N LEU A 175 -12.36 -6.90 -2.82
CA LEU A 175 -12.97 -5.64 -2.41
C LEU A 175 -11.98 -4.73 -1.71
N ASP A 176 -12.20 -3.44 -1.88
CA ASP A 176 -11.48 -2.39 -1.17
C ASP A 176 -12.42 -1.21 -0.90
N ASN A 177 -12.22 -0.49 0.19
CA ASN A 177 -13.04 0.67 0.53
C ASN A 177 -12.54 1.96 -0.15
N ASP A 178 -11.31 1.96 -0.65
CA ASP A 178 -10.73 3.08 -1.36
C ASP A 178 -11.19 3.10 -2.85
N PRO A 179 -11.81 4.19 -3.32
CA PRO A 179 -12.23 4.33 -4.72
C PRO A 179 -11.08 4.20 -5.74
N ASP A 180 -9.84 4.49 -5.36
CA ASP A 180 -8.68 4.41 -6.25
C ASP A 180 -8.24 2.97 -6.50
N CYS A 181 -8.62 2.03 -5.62
CA CYS A 181 -8.27 0.61 -5.77
C CYS A 181 -9.04 -0.10 -6.90
N GLY A 182 -10.24 0.35 -7.26
CA GLY A 182 -10.98 -0.18 -8.41
C GLY A 182 -10.20 -0.03 -9.73
N PRO A 183 -9.85 1.21 -10.13
CA PRO A 183 -8.96 1.46 -11.27
C PRO A 183 -7.61 0.76 -11.15
N ALA A 184 -6.99 0.74 -9.95
CA ALA A 184 -5.71 0.07 -9.74
C ALA A 184 -5.78 -1.44 -10.00
N MET A 185 -6.87 -2.11 -9.61
CA MET A 185 -7.10 -3.52 -9.87
C MET A 185 -7.31 -3.82 -11.37
N GLU A 186 -8.03 -2.98 -12.10
CA GLU A 186 -8.18 -3.13 -13.55
C GLU A 186 -6.85 -2.94 -14.28
N GLU A 187 -6.08 -1.90 -13.94
CA GLU A 187 -4.73 -1.74 -14.48
C GLU A 187 -3.83 -2.93 -14.14
N PHE A 188 -3.90 -3.43 -12.90
CA PHE A 188 -3.10 -4.57 -12.48
C PHE A 188 -3.43 -5.85 -13.28
N ILE A 189 -4.71 -6.08 -13.60
CA ILE A 189 -5.15 -7.15 -14.51
C ILE A 189 -4.58 -6.94 -15.91
N GLU A 190 -4.62 -5.71 -16.44
CA GLU A 190 -4.10 -5.37 -17.77
C GLU A 190 -2.59 -5.60 -17.87
N LEU A 191 -1.82 -5.15 -16.87
CA LEU A 191 -0.37 -5.32 -16.80
C LEU A 191 0.06 -6.79 -16.78
N ASN A 192 -0.78 -7.68 -16.25
CA ASN A 192 -0.49 -9.09 -16.09
C ASN A 192 -1.18 -9.98 -17.14
N GLN A 193 -1.73 -9.42 -18.22
CA GLN A 193 -2.38 -10.21 -19.28
C GLN A 193 -1.48 -11.28 -19.91
N GLY A 194 -0.16 -11.06 -19.93
CA GLY A 194 0.81 -12.04 -20.43
C GLY A 194 0.79 -13.37 -19.65
N VAL A 195 0.64 -13.32 -18.32
CA VAL A 195 0.54 -14.54 -17.49
C VAL A 195 -0.90 -15.04 -17.34
N LEU A 196 -1.87 -14.17 -17.60
CA LEU A 196 -3.30 -14.51 -17.55
C LEU A 196 -3.81 -15.15 -18.85
N GLY A 197 -3.11 -14.97 -19.97
CA GLY A 197 -3.52 -15.53 -21.26
C GLY A 197 -4.89 -15.03 -21.73
N GLY A 198 -5.24 -13.78 -21.41
CA GLY A 198 -6.56 -13.21 -21.74
C GLY A 198 -7.67 -13.51 -20.72
N ALA A 199 -7.39 -14.27 -19.66
CA ALA A 199 -8.37 -14.53 -18.61
C ALA A 199 -8.54 -13.32 -17.67
N ARG A 200 -9.75 -13.17 -17.13
CA ARG A 200 -10.00 -12.25 -16.01
C ARG A 200 -9.88 -13.03 -14.69
N PRO A 201 -8.87 -12.74 -13.85
CA PRO A 201 -8.55 -13.59 -12.69
C PRO A 201 -9.54 -13.46 -11.53
N TYR A 202 -10.20 -12.31 -11.38
CA TYR A 202 -11.12 -12.04 -10.28
C TYR A 202 -12.19 -11.01 -10.68
N ALA A 203 -13.31 -11.04 -9.98
CA ALA A 203 -14.24 -9.92 -9.91
C ALA A 203 -13.76 -8.93 -8.85
N HIS A 204 -14.09 -7.65 -8.99
CA HIS A 204 -13.75 -6.67 -7.96
C HIS A 204 -14.87 -5.64 -7.79
N PHE A 205 -14.92 -4.99 -6.62
CA PHE A 205 -15.75 -3.81 -6.39
C PHE A 205 -15.17 -2.90 -5.30
N VAL A 206 -15.51 -1.62 -5.36
CA VAL A 206 -15.25 -0.67 -4.27
C VAL A 206 -16.44 -0.71 -3.30
N GLY A 207 -16.17 -0.95 -2.02
CA GLY A 207 -17.17 -1.05 -0.98
C GLY A 207 -16.62 -1.59 0.35
N LEU A 208 -17.53 -1.75 1.31
CA LEU A 208 -17.23 -2.32 2.63
C LEU A 208 -17.61 -3.81 2.67
N LEU A 209 -17.15 -4.52 3.69
CA LEU A 209 -17.45 -5.95 3.88
C LEU A 209 -18.94 -6.25 4.12
N ASP A 210 -19.72 -5.25 4.49
CA ASP A 210 -21.19 -5.34 4.65
C ASP A 210 -21.95 -5.21 3.33
N ASP A 211 -21.25 -4.99 2.20
CA ASP A 211 -21.88 -5.02 0.88
C ASP A 211 -22.43 -6.43 0.57
N PRO A 212 -23.66 -6.57 0.04
CA PRO A 212 -24.24 -7.87 -0.30
C PRO A 212 -23.39 -8.69 -1.28
N ARG A 213 -22.53 -8.06 -2.09
CA ARG A 213 -21.60 -8.76 -2.99
C ARG A 213 -20.51 -9.51 -2.24
N ALA A 214 -20.26 -9.19 -0.97
CA ALA A 214 -19.37 -9.92 -0.08
C ALA A 214 -20.09 -11.02 0.72
N ASP A 215 -21.40 -11.23 0.52
CA ASP A 215 -22.11 -12.34 1.16
C ASP A 215 -21.48 -13.68 0.78
N GLY A 216 -21.24 -14.51 1.80
CA GLY A 216 -20.61 -15.82 1.67
C GLY A 216 -21.61 -16.96 1.41
N PRO A 217 -21.23 -18.22 1.68
CA PRO A 217 -19.99 -18.60 2.34
C PRO A 217 -18.76 -18.61 1.41
N TRP A 218 -17.64 -18.11 1.91
CA TRP A 218 -16.32 -18.14 1.27
C TRP A 218 -15.46 -19.26 1.84
N CYS A 219 -14.80 -20.02 0.96
CA CYS A 219 -13.94 -21.12 1.38
C CYS A 219 -12.53 -20.64 1.75
N THR A 220 -12.09 -19.51 1.18
CA THR A 220 -10.84 -18.85 1.53
C THR A 220 -11.08 -17.35 1.65
N VAL A 221 -10.64 -16.74 2.74
CA VAL A 221 -10.66 -15.29 2.95
C VAL A 221 -9.22 -14.81 3.10
N LEU A 222 -8.87 -13.73 2.41
CA LEU A 222 -7.58 -13.06 2.48
C LEU A 222 -7.79 -11.68 3.10
N ALA A 223 -6.94 -11.29 4.05
CA ALA A 223 -7.01 -9.99 4.71
C ALA A 223 -5.60 -9.52 5.06
N ASN A 224 -4.98 -8.74 4.18
CA ASN A 224 -3.68 -8.11 4.43
C ASN A 224 -3.88 -6.62 4.76
N ILE A 225 -4.41 -6.38 5.95
CA ILE A 225 -4.83 -5.07 6.45
C ILE A 225 -4.40 -4.92 7.92
N LEU A 226 -4.50 -3.72 8.49
CA LEU A 226 -4.06 -3.48 9.86
C LEU A 226 -4.81 -4.35 10.88
N LEU A 227 -4.13 -4.76 11.96
CA LEU A 227 -4.70 -5.62 13.00
C LEU A 227 -6.01 -5.05 13.58
N GLU A 228 -6.09 -3.75 13.81
CA GLU A 228 -7.31 -3.08 14.31
C GLU A 228 -8.49 -3.30 13.37
N THR A 229 -8.24 -3.19 12.07
CA THR A 229 -9.25 -3.40 11.03
C THR A 229 -9.63 -4.88 10.96
N ILE A 230 -8.66 -5.80 11.08
CA ILE A 230 -8.96 -7.23 11.17
C ILE A 230 -9.89 -7.48 12.36
N GLN A 231 -9.54 -7.00 13.56
CA GLN A 231 -10.34 -7.18 14.77
C GLN A 231 -11.76 -6.63 14.63
N MET A 232 -11.90 -5.46 14.00
CA MET A 232 -13.20 -4.88 13.69
C MET A 232 -14.04 -5.77 12.76
N LEU A 233 -13.41 -6.33 11.73
CA LEU A 233 -14.09 -7.11 10.69
C LEU A 233 -14.26 -8.60 11.05
N LEU A 234 -13.56 -9.11 12.06
CA LEU A 234 -13.59 -10.52 12.46
C LEU A 234 -15.00 -11.12 12.65
N PRO A 235 -15.97 -10.45 13.32
CA PRO A 235 -17.33 -10.98 13.43
C PRO A 235 -17.94 -11.26 12.05
N ARG A 236 -17.87 -10.28 11.15
CA ARG A 236 -18.42 -10.40 9.79
C ARG A 236 -17.64 -11.40 8.96
N MET A 237 -16.31 -11.43 9.07
CA MET A 237 -15.46 -12.43 8.42
C MET A 237 -15.82 -13.85 8.88
N ALA A 238 -16.11 -14.05 10.17
CA ALA A 238 -16.54 -15.33 10.70
C ALA A 238 -17.90 -15.77 10.15
N ASP A 239 -18.84 -14.84 9.95
CA ASP A 239 -20.17 -15.12 9.40
C ASP A 239 -20.14 -15.50 7.92
N ILE A 240 -19.26 -14.88 7.13
CA ILE A 240 -19.17 -15.14 5.69
C ILE A 240 -18.19 -16.25 5.34
N THR A 241 -17.39 -16.75 6.28
CA THR A 241 -16.45 -17.86 6.00
C THR A 241 -17.13 -19.21 6.22
N ALA A 242 -17.03 -20.10 5.25
CA ALA A 242 -17.56 -21.47 5.36
C ALA A 242 -16.94 -22.21 6.56
N PRO A 243 -17.68 -23.11 7.23
CA PRO A 243 -17.08 -24.05 8.18
C PRO A 243 -15.96 -24.85 7.51
N GLY A 244 -14.79 -24.91 8.14
CA GLY A 244 -13.58 -25.51 7.57
C GLY A 244 -12.82 -24.62 6.57
N GLY A 245 -13.36 -23.43 6.26
CA GLY A 245 -12.74 -22.44 5.39
C GLY A 245 -11.46 -21.84 5.97
N ARG A 246 -10.64 -21.24 5.11
CA ARG A 246 -9.33 -20.67 5.45
C ARG A 246 -9.40 -19.16 5.59
N LEU A 247 -8.65 -18.63 6.54
CA LEU A 247 -8.31 -17.22 6.61
C LEU A 247 -6.79 -17.08 6.51
N VAL A 248 -6.32 -16.28 5.57
CA VAL A 248 -4.94 -15.79 5.51
C VAL A 248 -4.96 -14.32 5.92
N ALA A 249 -4.46 -14.02 7.12
CA ALA A 249 -4.44 -12.67 7.70
C ALA A 249 -3.00 -12.18 7.86
N SER A 250 -2.73 -10.93 7.50
CA SER A 250 -1.42 -10.28 7.64
C SER A 250 -1.61 -8.77 7.85
N GLY A 251 -0.54 -7.97 7.86
CA GLY A 251 -0.62 -6.57 8.30
C GLY A 251 -0.53 -6.43 9.83
N ILE A 252 0.04 -7.45 10.48
CA ILE A 252 0.13 -7.60 11.93
C ILE A 252 1.60 -7.52 12.34
N LEU A 253 1.91 -6.66 13.31
CA LEU A 253 3.24 -6.60 13.92
C LEU A 253 3.49 -7.83 14.79
N ALA A 254 4.70 -8.39 14.72
CA ALA A 254 5.07 -9.61 15.46
C ALA A 254 4.91 -9.47 16.98
N GLU A 255 5.18 -8.27 17.52
CA GLU A 255 4.97 -7.95 18.94
C GLU A 255 3.49 -8.00 19.39
N ARG A 256 2.54 -7.96 18.43
CA ARG A 256 1.09 -8.07 18.68
C ARG A 256 0.51 -9.42 18.25
N GLN A 257 1.35 -10.43 18.07
CA GLN A 257 0.91 -11.79 17.69
C GLN A 257 -0.14 -12.35 18.66
N ASP A 258 0.13 -12.30 19.97
CA ASP A 258 -0.77 -12.90 20.97
C ASP A 258 -2.15 -12.24 20.96
N GLU A 259 -2.18 -10.91 20.79
CA GLU A 259 -3.40 -10.13 20.63
C GLU A 259 -4.20 -10.61 19.42
N ALA A 260 -3.56 -10.75 18.26
CA ALA A 260 -4.20 -11.23 17.04
C ALA A 260 -4.75 -12.66 17.17
N LEU A 261 -3.98 -13.57 17.78
CA LEU A 261 -4.39 -14.97 17.98
C LEU A 261 -5.59 -15.07 18.92
N ILE A 262 -5.61 -14.29 20.00
CA ILE A 262 -6.74 -14.25 20.94
C ILE A 262 -8.01 -13.77 20.22
N SER A 263 -7.92 -12.70 19.42
CA SER A 263 -9.06 -12.19 18.65
C SER A 263 -9.59 -13.23 17.65
N LEU A 264 -8.71 -13.88 16.89
CA LEU A 264 -9.09 -14.92 15.93
C LEU A 264 -9.86 -16.07 16.61
N VAL A 265 -9.31 -16.58 17.72
CA VAL A 265 -9.93 -17.69 18.47
C VAL A 265 -11.29 -17.28 19.05
N ALA A 266 -11.43 -16.05 19.56
CA ALA A 266 -12.67 -15.54 20.10
C ALA A 266 -13.82 -15.52 19.06
N TYR A 267 -13.49 -15.35 17.78
CA TYR A 267 -14.44 -15.36 16.66
C TYR A 267 -14.45 -16.68 15.87
N GLY A 268 -13.97 -17.77 16.48
CA GLY A 268 -14.11 -19.12 15.90
C GLY A 268 -13.18 -19.41 14.72
N PHE A 269 -12.04 -18.72 14.66
CA PHE A 269 -10.92 -19.07 13.79
C PHE A 269 -9.82 -19.75 14.62
N ARG A 270 -9.50 -20.99 14.27
CA ARG A 270 -8.39 -21.75 14.86
C ARG A 270 -7.10 -21.47 14.08
N PRO A 271 -6.08 -20.83 14.68
CA PRO A 271 -4.78 -20.67 14.03
C PRO A 271 -4.15 -22.03 13.73
N LEU A 272 -3.60 -22.16 12.52
CA LEU A 272 -2.91 -23.37 12.05
C LEU A 272 -1.41 -23.15 11.88
N ARG A 273 -1.03 -21.96 11.41
CA ARG A 273 0.35 -21.57 11.16
C ARG A 273 0.50 -20.07 11.36
N VAL A 274 1.61 -19.67 11.96
CA VAL A 274 2.07 -18.28 11.99
C VAL A 274 3.44 -18.25 11.34
N VAL A 275 3.63 -17.34 10.38
CA VAL A 275 4.90 -17.11 9.70
C VAL A 275 5.32 -15.66 9.91
N GLN A 276 6.62 -15.41 9.99
CA GLN A 276 7.16 -14.09 10.30
C GLN A 276 8.25 -13.72 9.29
N GLU A 277 8.26 -12.46 8.88
CA GLU A 277 9.34 -11.83 8.13
C GLU A 277 9.58 -10.42 8.71
N GLY A 278 10.79 -10.17 9.19
CA GLY A 278 11.13 -8.93 9.87
C GLY A 278 10.21 -8.67 11.08
N ALA A 279 9.57 -7.50 11.08
CA ALA A 279 8.65 -7.07 12.14
C ALA A 279 7.20 -7.54 11.93
N TRP A 280 6.90 -8.25 10.84
CA TRP A 280 5.53 -8.57 10.42
C TRP A 280 5.25 -10.07 10.44
N ILE A 281 4.01 -10.44 10.72
CA ILE A 281 3.53 -11.82 10.67
C ILE A 281 2.36 -11.97 9.71
N ALA A 282 2.20 -13.20 9.21
CA ALA A 282 0.94 -13.67 8.64
C ALA A 282 0.46 -14.93 9.36
N ILE A 283 -0.85 -15.06 9.50
CA ILE A 283 -1.52 -16.13 10.21
C ILE A 283 -2.43 -16.86 9.20
N LEU A 284 -2.23 -18.17 9.08
CA LEU A 284 -3.19 -19.06 8.45
C LEU A 284 -4.09 -19.65 9.54
N ALA A 285 -5.40 -19.43 9.44
CA ALA A 285 -6.40 -19.95 10.36
C ALA A 285 -7.50 -20.75 9.64
N GLU A 286 -8.21 -21.59 10.38
CA GLU A 286 -9.35 -22.36 9.92
C GLU A 286 -10.62 -21.94 10.66
N ARG A 287 -11.72 -21.73 9.95
CA ARG A 287 -13.03 -21.49 10.55
C ARG A 287 -13.55 -22.80 11.15
N THR A 288 -13.83 -22.83 12.46
CA THR A 288 -14.16 -24.09 13.15
C THR A 288 -15.63 -24.47 13.15
N ALA A 289 -16.56 -23.51 13.02
CA ALA A 289 -18.01 -23.74 13.04
C ALA A 289 -18.77 -22.49 12.60
#